data_AF-A0A4Q3XPB1-F1
#
_entry.id   AF-A0A4Q3XPB1-F1
#
_cell.length_a   1.000
_cell.length_b   1.000
_cell.length_c   1.000
_cell.angle_alpha   90.00
_cell.angle_beta   90.00
_cell.angle_gamma   90.00
#
_symmetry.space_group_name_H-M   'P 1'
#
loop_
_entity.id
_entity.type
_entity.pdbx_description
1 polymer ?
#
loop_
_entity_poly.entity_id
_entity_poly.type
_entity_poly.pdbx_seq_one_letter_code
_entity_poly.pdbx_strand_id
1 'polypeptide(L)'
;TKRTEPAVTMTDLVRDTLRLRPDRIVIGEVRDGSALDLLKAWNTGHPGGLATLHANSAAEGLSRLEDLIGEVTQRVPHRAIGQAIDLVIHIARTPGGRRVAEIQRVAGWQEGGYVLRSA
;
A
#
# COMPACT_ATOMS: atom_id res chain seq x y z
N THR A 1 18.53 7.02 35.35
CA THR A 1 18.30 6.19 34.14
C THR A 1 17.36 6.94 33.21
N LYS A 2 17.86 7.54 32.12
CA LYS A 2 16.99 8.14 31.10
C LYS A 2 16.18 7.01 30.46
N ARG A 3 14.89 6.91 30.78
CA ARG A 3 13.95 6.10 30.00
C ARG A 3 13.82 6.79 28.66
N THR A 4 14.42 6.23 27.62
CA THR A 4 14.10 6.62 26.25
C THR A 4 12.63 6.26 26.02
N GLU A 5 11.84 7.21 25.53
CA GLU A 5 10.48 6.89 25.11
C GLU A 5 10.53 5.80 24.03
N PRO A 6 9.54 4.88 23.99
CA PRO A 6 9.50 3.88 22.94
C PRO A 6 9.52 4.55 21.56
N ALA A 7 10.23 3.96 20.61
CA ALA A 7 10.24 4.47 19.24
C ALA A 7 8.82 4.39 18.65
N VAL A 8 8.33 5.49 18.09
CA VAL A 8 7.06 5.53 17.38
C VAL A 8 7.23 4.93 16.00
N THR A 9 6.47 3.89 15.70
CA THR A 9 6.52 3.17 14.42
C THR A 9 5.42 3.64 13.47
N MET A 10 5.53 3.29 12.18
CA MET A 10 4.46 3.57 11.21
C MET A 10 3.16 2.86 11.57
N THR A 11 3.25 1.65 12.11
CA THR A 11 2.10 0.90 12.65
C THR A 11 1.40 1.67 13.77
N ASP A 12 2.15 2.31 14.67
CA ASP A 12 1.56 3.12 15.75
C ASP A 12 0.80 4.32 15.16
N LEU A 13 1.41 5.03 14.20
CA LEU A 13 0.79 6.17 13.53
C LEU A 13 -0.49 5.79 12.77
N VAL A 14 -0.51 4.65 12.06
CA VAL A 14 -1.69 4.17 11.34
C VAL A 14 -2.83 3.87 12.32
N ARG A 15 -2.52 3.18 13.43
CA ARG A 15 -3.53 2.82 14.44
C ARG A 15 -4.10 4.03 15.15
N ASP A 16 -3.25 4.99 15.49
CA ASP A 16 -3.70 6.24 16.11
C ASP A 16 -4.56 7.06 15.15
N THR A 17 -4.20 7.08 13.86
CA THR A 17 -4.98 7.77 12.82
C THR A 17 -6.43 7.27 12.76
N LEU A 18 -6.70 5.97 12.97
CA LEU A 18 -8.06 5.43 13.00
C LEU A 18 -8.95 6.03 14.09
N ARG A 19 -8.38 6.60 15.15
CA ARG A 19 -9.13 7.26 16.23
C ARG A 19 -9.46 8.72 15.92
N LEU A 20 -8.85 9.29 14.88
CA LEU A 20 -9.00 10.68 14.48
C LEU A 20 -10.16 10.90 13.48
N ARG A 21 -10.89 9.84 13.10
CA ARG A 21 -11.96 9.86 12.08
C ARG A 21 -11.49 10.49 10.75
N PRO A 22 -10.41 9.96 10.14
CA PRO A 22 -9.86 10.53 8.92
C PRO A 22 -10.81 10.26 7.74
N ASP A 23 -11.02 11.23 6.86
CA ASP A 23 -11.72 10.95 5.60
C ASP A 23 -10.84 10.18 4.60
N ARG A 24 -9.51 10.35 4.70
CA ARG A 24 -8.49 9.77 3.83
C ARG A 24 -7.22 9.50 4.64
N ILE A 25 -6.53 8.40 4.33
CA ILE A 25 -5.25 8.06 4.95
C ILE A 25 -4.17 8.05 3.86
N VAL A 26 -3.20 8.97 3.98
CA VAL A 26 -2.10 9.09 3.03
C VAL A 26 -0.80 8.76 3.75
N ILE A 27 -0.04 7.82 3.20
CA ILE A 27 1.29 7.47 3.68
C ILE A 27 2.30 7.86 2.61
N GLY A 28 3.30 8.65 2.99
CA GLY A 28 4.34 9.09 2.05
C GLY A 28 5.00 7.90 1.36
N GLU A 29 5.42 6.90 2.13
CA GLU A 29 6.00 5.67 1.62
C GLU A 29 5.82 4.50 2.60
N VAL A 30 5.53 3.32 2.07
CA VAL A 30 5.44 2.08 2.84
C VAL A 30 6.67 1.22 2.53
N ARG A 31 7.42 0.85 3.57
CA ARG A 31 8.71 0.17 3.45
C ARG A 31 8.80 -1.16 4.21
N ASP A 32 7.78 -1.48 5.00
CA ASP A 32 7.76 -2.60 5.95
C ASP A 32 6.34 -3.17 6.13
N GLY A 33 6.20 -4.10 7.07
CA GLY A 33 4.94 -4.72 7.50
C GLY A 33 3.80 -3.79 7.93
N SER A 34 4.03 -2.48 8.12
CA SER A 34 2.94 -1.50 8.32
C SER A 34 1.96 -1.46 7.14
N ALA A 35 2.36 -1.99 5.99
CA ALA A 35 1.48 -2.28 4.85
C ALA A 35 0.19 -3.01 5.24
N LEU A 36 0.25 -3.96 6.19
CA LEU A 36 -0.93 -4.70 6.64
C LEU A 36 -1.89 -3.82 7.47
N ASP A 37 -1.35 -2.96 8.35
CA ASP A 37 -2.17 -2.02 9.11
C ASP A 37 -2.84 -1.01 8.17
N LEU A 38 -2.11 -0.50 7.16
CA LEU A 38 -2.66 0.38 6.13
C LEU A 38 -3.78 -0.29 5.32
N LEU A 39 -3.55 -1.52 4.86
CA LEU A 39 -4.57 -2.28 4.12
C LEU A 39 -5.84 -2.50 4.95
N LYS A 40 -5.69 -2.80 6.24
CA LYS A 40 -6.83 -2.91 7.16
C LYS A 40 -7.55 -1.59 7.31
N ALA A 41 -6.81 -0.48 7.45
CA ALA A 41 -7.37 0.85 7.58
C ALA A 41 -8.25 1.22 6.37
N TRP A 42 -7.75 1.00 5.15
CA TRP A 42 -8.51 1.26 3.92
C TRP A 42 -9.73 0.36 3.76
N ASN A 43 -9.65 -0.91 4.18
CA ASN A 43 -10.79 -1.84 4.13
C ASN A 43 -11.84 -1.61 5.24
N THR A 44 -11.54 -0.84 6.27
CA THR A 44 -12.41 -0.65 7.46
C THR A 44 -12.97 0.76 7.57
N GLY A 45 -13.59 1.23 6.50
CA GLY A 45 -14.41 2.45 6.53
C GLY A 45 -13.66 3.76 6.24
N HIS A 46 -12.40 3.69 5.79
CA HIS A 46 -11.60 4.85 5.40
C HIS A 46 -11.13 4.74 3.93
N PRO A 47 -12.05 4.78 2.95
CA PRO A 47 -11.71 4.60 1.55
C PRO A 47 -10.90 5.77 0.99
N GLY A 48 -10.15 5.52 -0.09
CA GLY A 48 -9.57 6.57 -0.92
C GLY A 48 -8.19 7.10 -0.49
N GLY A 49 -7.42 6.34 0.29
CA GLY A 49 -6.06 6.71 0.63
C GLY A 49 -5.06 6.64 -0.51
N LEU A 50 -3.82 7.01 -0.21
CA LEU A 50 -2.69 6.94 -1.13
C LEU A 50 -1.45 6.46 -0.38
N ALA A 51 -0.65 5.63 -1.03
CA ALA A 51 0.70 5.34 -0.58
C ALA A 51 1.66 5.24 -1.76
N THR A 52 2.94 5.44 -1.49
CA THR A 52 3.99 5.09 -2.45
C THR A 52 4.82 3.92 -1.95
N LEU A 53 5.38 3.18 -2.90
CA LEU A 53 6.33 2.10 -2.68
C LEU A 53 7.24 1.99 -3.90
N HIS A 54 8.38 1.34 -3.72
CA HIS A 54 9.33 1.11 -4.81
C HIS A 54 8.99 -0.19 -5.56
N ALA A 55 8.80 -0.07 -6.88
CA ALA A 55 8.58 -1.18 -7.80
C ALA A 55 9.00 -0.79 -9.23
N ASN A 56 9.26 -1.76 -10.11
CA ASN A 56 9.68 -1.49 -11.49
C ASN A 56 8.54 -1.55 -12.51
N SER A 57 7.32 -1.86 -12.07
CA SER A 57 6.10 -1.82 -12.88
C SER A 57 4.88 -1.65 -11.98
N ALA A 58 3.70 -1.39 -12.57
CA ALA A 58 2.47 -1.35 -11.80
C ALA A 58 2.11 -2.71 -11.20
N ALA A 59 2.33 -3.80 -11.95
CA ALA A 59 2.09 -5.16 -11.46
C ALA A 59 3.05 -5.54 -10.32
N GLU A 60 4.35 -5.24 -10.46
CA GLU A 60 5.33 -5.44 -9.38
C GLU A 60 5.00 -4.61 -8.14
N GLY A 61 4.33 -3.47 -8.29
CA GLY A 61 3.89 -2.67 -7.15
C GLY A 61 2.91 -3.42 -6.24
N LEU A 62 2.04 -4.24 -6.83
CA LEU A 62 1.12 -5.08 -6.07
C LEU A 62 1.86 -6.26 -5.42
N SER A 63 2.75 -6.94 -6.15
CA SER A 63 3.60 -7.99 -5.57
C SER A 63 4.48 -7.46 -4.44
N ARG A 64 5.01 -6.24 -4.56
CA ARG A 64 5.79 -5.62 -3.49
C ARG A 64 4.94 -5.36 -2.25
N LEU A 65 3.69 -4.94 -2.42
CA LEU A 65 2.77 -4.78 -1.30
C LEU A 65 2.50 -6.13 -0.60
N GLU A 66 2.40 -7.22 -1.35
CA GLU A 66 2.31 -8.58 -0.80
C GLU A 66 3.53 -8.96 0.02
N ASP A 67 4.73 -8.71 -0.50
CA ASP A 67 5.99 -9.00 0.20
C ASP A 67 6.05 -8.27 1.54
N LEU A 68 5.73 -6.98 1.55
CA LEU A 68 5.73 -6.15 2.75
C LEU A 68 4.72 -6.66 3.78
N ILE A 69 3.51 -7.03 3.35
CA ILE A 69 2.53 -7.66 4.24
C ILE A 69 3.05 -9.01 4.76
N GLY A 70 3.73 -9.77 3.90
CA GLY A 70 4.35 -11.06 4.22
C GLY A 70 5.39 -11.00 5.33
N GLU A 71 6.00 -9.84 5.59
CA GLU A 71 6.95 -9.65 6.69
C GLU A 71 6.30 -9.86 8.08
N VAL A 72 5.00 -9.62 8.19
CA VAL A 72 4.26 -9.66 9.48
C VAL A 72 3.17 -10.73 9.52
N THR A 73 2.90 -11.43 8.40
CA THR A 73 1.94 -12.53 8.38
C THR A 73 2.29 -13.59 7.33
N GLN A 74 2.06 -14.86 7.66
CA GLN A 74 2.26 -15.97 6.73
C GLN A 74 1.17 -16.04 5.65
N ARG A 75 0.00 -15.43 5.88
CA ARG A 75 -1.14 -15.51 4.97
C ARG A 75 -1.46 -14.13 4.40
N VAL A 76 -0.85 -13.83 3.27
CA VAL A 76 -1.09 -12.59 2.53
C VAL A 76 -2.55 -12.54 2.05
N PRO A 77 -3.31 -11.47 2.35
CA PRO A 77 -4.72 -11.36 1.99
C PRO A 77 -4.89 -10.78 0.58
N HIS A 78 -4.48 -11.52 -0.46
CA HIS A 78 -4.52 -11.07 -1.87
C HIS A 78 -5.87 -10.49 -2.31
N ARG A 79 -6.97 -11.13 -1.89
CA ARG A 79 -8.33 -10.64 -2.17
C ARG A 79 -8.58 -9.26 -1.57
N ALA A 80 -8.13 -9.01 -0.35
CA ALA A 80 -8.31 -7.72 0.32
C ALA A 80 -7.46 -6.63 -0.34
N ILE A 81 -6.25 -6.97 -0.82
CA ILE A 81 -5.42 -6.06 -1.62
C ILE A 81 -6.16 -5.66 -2.90
N GLY A 82 -6.64 -6.65 -3.67
CA GLY A 82 -7.36 -6.38 -4.92
C GLY A 82 -8.70 -5.64 -4.73
N GLN A 83 -9.26 -5.64 -3.53
CA GLN A 83 -10.47 -4.88 -3.18
C GLN A 83 -10.18 -3.45 -2.72
N ALA A 84 -9.04 -3.23 -2.06
CA ALA A 84 -8.68 -1.92 -1.50
C ALA A 84 -7.93 -1.02 -2.47
N ILE A 85 -7.14 -1.60 -3.39
CA ILE A 85 -6.37 -0.86 -4.37
C ILE A 85 -7.22 -0.70 -5.63
N ASP A 86 -7.52 0.54 -6.02
CA ASP A 86 -8.28 0.84 -7.24
C ASP A 86 -7.37 1.11 -8.44
N LEU A 87 -6.22 1.74 -8.20
CA LEU A 87 -5.34 2.29 -9.24
C LEU A 87 -3.88 2.18 -8.80
N VAL A 88 -3.02 1.75 -9.72
CA VAL A 88 -1.56 1.77 -9.55
C VAL A 88 -0.97 2.63 -10.65
N ILE A 89 -0.19 3.64 -10.26
CA ILE A 89 0.52 4.53 -11.17
C ILE A 89 2.01 4.26 -11.02
N HIS A 90 2.63 3.73 -12.07
CA HIS A 90 4.06 3.51 -12.08
C HIS A 90 4.77 4.72 -12.70
N ILE A 91 5.71 5.30 -11.94
CA ILE A 91 6.53 6.43 -12.38
C ILE A 91 7.96 5.94 -12.60
N ALA A 92 8.39 5.93 -13.86
CA ALA A 92 9.75 5.53 -14.22
C ALA A 92 10.68 6.75 -14.31
N ARG A 93 11.94 6.54 -13.94
CA ARG A 93 13.03 7.46 -14.27
C ARG A 93 13.51 7.18 -15.69
N THR A 94 13.76 8.23 -16.42
CA THR A 94 14.23 8.19 -17.80
C THR A 94 15.36 9.22 -17.98
N PRO A 95 16.10 9.21 -19.11
CA PRO A 95 17.14 10.20 -19.36
C PRO A 95 16.66 11.65 -19.30
N GLY A 96 15.39 11.90 -19.62
CA GLY A 96 14.77 13.23 -19.61
C GLY A 96 13.97 13.56 -18.36
N GLY A 97 14.12 12.81 -17.26
CA GLY A 97 13.39 13.03 -16.00
C GLY A 97 12.44 11.89 -15.62
N ARG A 98 11.44 12.19 -14.79
CA ARG A 98 10.43 11.19 -14.36
C ARG A 98 9.21 11.27 -15.27
N ARG A 99 8.65 10.12 -15.64
CA ARG A 99 7.45 10.01 -16.47
C ARG A 99 6.50 8.98 -15.86
N VAL A 100 5.20 9.17 -16.00
CA VAL A 100 4.25 8.08 -15.78
C VAL A 100 4.44 7.07 -16.91
N ALA A 101 4.85 5.86 -16.55
CA ALA A 101 5.11 4.78 -17.50
C ALA A 101 3.87 3.91 -17.71
N GLU A 102 3.13 3.65 -16.63
CA GLU A 102 1.92 2.82 -16.65
C GLU A 102 0.88 3.36 -15.68
N ILE A 103 -0.39 3.23 -16.06
CA ILE A 103 -1.54 3.40 -15.18
C ILE A 103 -2.38 2.14 -15.31
N GLN A 104 -2.53 1.41 -14.22
CA GLN A 104 -3.29 0.17 -14.16
C GLN A 104 -4.44 0.33 -13.18
N ARG A 105 -5.67 0.15 -13.67
CA ARG A 105 -6.84 -0.04 -12.81
C ARG A 105 -6.85 -1.48 -12.32
N VAL A 106 -7.05 -1.66 -11.03
CA VAL A 106 -7.16 -2.98 -10.39
C VAL A 106 -8.65 -3.32 -10.29
N ALA A 107 -9.04 -4.47 -10.81
CA ALA A 107 -10.43 -4.96 -10.82
C ALA A 107 -10.67 -6.12 -9.85
N GLY A 108 -9.70 -6.40 -8.98
CA GLY A 108 -9.75 -7.48 -8.00
C GLY A 108 -8.66 -8.54 -8.18
N TRP A 109 -8.85 -9.67 -7.49
CA TRP A 109 -7.98 -10.84 -7.54
C TRP A 109 -8.79 -12.07 -7.97
N GLN A 110 -8.38 -12.74 -9.04
CA GLN A 110 -9.03 -13.92 -9.62
C GLN A 110 -7.98 -14.91 -10.12
N GLU A 111 -8.27 -16.21 -10.03
CA GLU A 111 -7.43 -17.28 -10.62
C GLU A 111 -5.94 -17.24 -10.22
N GLY A 112 -5.61 -16.68 -9.06
CA GLY A 112 -4.22 -16.58 -8.59
C GLY A 112 -3.46 -15.35 -9.09
N GLY A 113 -4.15 -14.34 -9.64
CA GLY A 113 -3.54 -13.07 -10.05
C GLY A 113 -4.45 -11.85 -9.90
N TYR A 114 -3.85 -10.65 -9.96
CA TYR A 114 -4.59 -9.40 -10.03
C TYR A 114 -5.15 -9.18 -11.43
N VAL A 115 -6.42 -8.81 -11.51
CA VAL A 115 -7.06 -8.43 -12.78
C VAL A 115 -6.76 -6.95 -13.05
N LEU A 116 -5.86 -6.69 -13.98
CA LEU A 116 -5.42 -5.34 -14.34
C LEU A 116 -6.02 -4.87 -15.67
N ARG A 117 -6.34 -3.59 -15.76
CA ARG A 117 -6.80 -2.93 -16.99
C ARG A 117 -6.03 -1.63 -17.19
N SER A 118 -5.39 -1.48 -18.34
CA SER A 118 -4.77 -0.21 -18.70
C SER A 118 -5.83 0.89 -18.73
N ALA A 119 -5.55 1.99 -18.03
CA ALA A 119 -6.42 3.16 -17.95
C ALA A 119 -6.05 4.20 -19.01
#